data_AF-A0A2V7CSK6-F1
#
_entry.id   AF-A0A2V7CSK6-F1
#
_cell.length_a   1.000
_cell.length_b   1.000
_cell.length_c   1.000
_cell.angle_alpha   90.00
_cell.angle_beta   90.00
_cell.angle_gamma   90.00
#
_symmetry.space_group_name_H-M   'P 1'
#
loop_
_entity.id
_entity.type
_entity.pdbx_description
1 polymer ?
#
loop_
_entity_poly.entity_id
_entity_poly.type
_entity_poly.pdbx_seq_one_letter_code
_entity_poly.pdbx_strand_id
1 'polypeptide(L)'
;MRLDGRFVRLSVAIALLALPQSATAAQPLIVGNGTPASCTEAALLRAVAVAAVSGGGTIRFRCGTNPVTIVLTAALTPPNNTTIDGGGVIALDRVIFEGSRFSVFVAAHTTVVLKNLGYRASIAISNEGTLVVKNNRFSGNGIGIDNTGTLKIDESTFSGIGAGLGSGIINSGTLEVNNSMFFDGNSLGIGPAINNAGEAIVHASTFFDNRAEEGGAIFNWGTLTIDHSTFARNGAECGGAISNSGTLTVKQSMFSGNVTSGALCASGIGGAIFNFSGTLTIYNSELFGNRAGGGLGGAIANWTSSGTVTIYDSALFDNGAGAELGGPVVNDFYARGGAVYNAGTLTIYNSELFGNTAGNKGGGVFSEGGALTVIDSVITRNTALVDGGGIYTCCGGTLTLEDTAVTGNTPNDIVP
;
A
#
# COMPACT_ATOMS: atom_id res chain seq x y z
N MET A 1 23.78 -70.05 -28.12
CA MET A 1 24.31 -70.17 -29.50
C MET A 1 23.51 -69.19 -30.37
N ARG A 2 24.21 -68.28 -31.07
CA ARG A 2 23.68 -67.16 -31.88
C ARG A 2 22.81 -67.63 -33.08
N LEU A 3 21.90 -66.75 -33.52
CA LEU A 3 21.74 -66.13 -34.87
C LEU A 3 20.28 -65.59 -34.99
N ASP A 4 20.07 -64.26 -35.03
CA ASP A 4 19.92 -63.38 -36.23
C ASP A 4 18.54 -63.55 -36.93
N GLY A 5 17.77 -62.55 -37.38
CA GLY A 5 17.93 -61.11 -37.44
C GLY A 5 16.69 -60.43 -38.06
N ARG A 6 16.47 -59.17 -37.68
CA ARG A 6 15.91 -58.02 -38.43
C ARG A 6 14.68 -58.22 -39.35
N PHE A 7 13.53 -57.71 -38.89
CA PHE A 7 12.57 -57.00 -39.72
C PHE A 7 12.14 -55.71 -39.01
N VAL A 8 12.59 -54.54 -39.50
CA VAL A 8 11.90 -53.26 -39.26
C VAL A 8 11.84 -52.54 -40.60
N ARG A 9 10.63 -52.39 -41.13
CA ARG A 9 10.35 -51.61 -42.34
C ARG A 9 10.53 -50.12 -42.03
N LEU A 10 11.39 -49.47 -42.79
CA LEU A 10 11.59 -48.02 -42.77
C LEU A 10 10.53 -47.39 -43.70
N SER A 11 9.47 -46.83 -43.12
CA SER A 11 8.57 -45.92 -43.82
C SER A 11 8.99 -44.49 -43.49
N VAL A 12 9.69 -43.84 -44.41
CA VAL A 12 10.04 -42.42 -44.32
C VAL A 12 8.77 -41.61 -44.62
N ALA A 13 8.09 -41.15 -43.57
CA ALA A 13 7.12 -40.07 -43.68
C ALA A 13 7.86 -38.74 -43.51
N ILE A 14 7.99 -37.98 -44.59
CA ILE A 14 8.46 -36.59 -44.55
C ILE A 14 7.35 -35.79 -43.86
N ALA A 15 7.46 -35.60 -42.55
CA ALA A 15 6.72 -34.55 -41.85
C ALA A 15 7.37 -33.23 -42.23
N LEU A 16 6.78 -32.52 -43.20
CA LEU A 16 7.07 -31.11 -43.42
C LEU A 16 6.83 -30.39 -42.09
N LEU A 17 7.90 -29.82 -41.54
CA LEU A 17 7.87 -28.91 -40.40
C LEU A 17 6.90 -27.77 -40.70
N ALA A 18 5.66 -27.88 -40.21
CA ALA A 18 4.87 -26.70 -39.89
C ALA A 18 5.53 -26.07 -38.66
N LEU A 19 6.52 -25.20 -38.90
CA LEU A 19 6.94 -24.23 -37.90
C LEU A 19 5.66 -23.56 -37.36
N PRO A 20 5.47 -23.43 -36.03
CA PRO A 20 4.32 -22.69 -35.52
C PRO A 20 4.35 -21.31 -36.18
N GLN A 21 3.37 -21.06 -37.04
CA GLN A 21 3.20 -19.74 -37.62
C GLN A 21 3.13 -18.78 -36.45
N SER A 22 4.04 -17.80 -36.41
CA SER A 22 3.95 -16.70 -35.46
C SER A 22 2.53 -16.17 -35.58
N ALA A 23 1.72 -16.31 -34.52
CA ALA A 23 0.38 -15.78 -34.52
C ALA A 23 0.50 -14.31 -34.88
N THR A 24 0.08 -13.95 -36.09
CA THR A 24 0.03 -12.56 -36.53
C THR A 24 -0.84 -11.86 -35.52
N ALA A 25 -0.26 -10.99 -34.69
CA ALA A 25 -1.00 -10.25 -33.67
C ALA A 25 -2.21 -9.60 -34.36
N ALA A 26 -3.41 -9.94 -33.88
CA ALA A 26 -4.65 -9.42 -34.45
C ALA A 26 -4.55 -7.90 -34.53
N GLN A 27 -5.01 -7.32 -35.66
CA GLN A 27 -4.94 -5.88 -35.83
C GLN A 27 -5.72 -5.17 -34.71
N PRO A 28 -5.19 -4.06 -34.16
CA PRO A 28 -5.84 -3.34 -33.10
C PRO A 28 -7.18 -2.75 -33.57
N LEU A 29 -8.15 -2.75 -32.68
CA LEU A 29 -9.43 -2.07 -32.85
C LEU A 29 -9.22 -0.57 -32.64
N ILE A 30 -9.52 0.25 -33.65
CA ILE A 30 -9.22 1.69 -33.62
C ILE A 30 -10.46 2.51 -33.26
N VAL A 31 -10.34 3.31 -32.21
CA VAL A 31 -11.28 4.37 -31.85
C VAL A 31 -10.81 5.69 -32.47
N GLY A 32 -11.67 6.34 -33.24
CA GLY A 32 -11.39 7.63 -33.87
C GLY A 32 -10.79 7.58 -35.28
N ASN A 33 -10.74 8.75 -35.92
CA ASN A 33 -10.35 8.92 -37.32
C ASN A 33 -9.10 9.79 -37.53
N GLY A 34 -8.40 10.18 -36.47
CA GLY A 34 -7.26 11.10 -36.50
C GLY A 34 -7.54 12.45 -35.87
N THR A 35 -8.78 12.74 -35.47
CA THR A 35 -9.17 14.02 -34.87
C THR A 35 -9.64 13.85 -33.43
N PRO A 36 -9.44 14.85 -32.55
CA PRO A 36 -9.91 14.77 -31.16
C PRO A 36 -11.41 14.52 -31.05
N ALA A 37 -12.21 15.21 -31.87
CA ALA A 37 -13.67 15.10 -31.88
C ALA A 37 -14.20 13.72 -32.29
N SER A 38 -13.39 12.91 -32.98
CA SER A 38 -13.80 11.56 -33.40
C SER A 38 -13.70 10.50 -32.31
N CYS A 39 -13.05 10.82 -31.20
CA CYS A 39 -12.87 9.92 -30.07
C CYS A 39 -13.96 10.17 -29.04
N THR A 40 -15.10 9.55 -29.30
CA THR A 40 -16.31 9.67 -28.49
C THR A 40 -16.58 8.39 -27.72
N GLU A 41 -17.43 8.47 -26.70
CA GLU A 41 -17.95 7.29 -25.98
C GLU A 41 -18.56 6.28 -26.96
N ALA A 42 -19.39 6.72 -27.91
CA ALA A 42 -19.99 5.84 -28.91
C ALA A 42 -18.95 5.11 -29.77
N ALA A 43 -17.84 5.75 -30.11
CA ALA A 43 -16.76 5.11 -30.86
C ALA A 43 -16.02 4.07 -30.01
N LEU A 44 -15.79 4.36 -28.72
CA LEU A 44 -15.22 3.41 -27.76
C LEU A 44 -16.13 2.20 -27.56
N LEU A 45 -17.42 2.41 -27.31
CA LEU A 45 -18.39 1.33 -27.11
C LEU A 45 -18.52 0.42 -28.35
N ARG A 46 -18.44 0.98 -29.57
CA ARG A 46 -18.37 0.17 -30.79
C ARG A 46 -17.12 -0.71 -30.83
N ALA A 47 -15.95 -0.18 -30.47
CA ALA A 47 -14.72 -0.98 -30.43
C ALA A 47 -14.82 -2.10 -29.37
N VAL A 48 -15.42 -1.83 -28.20
CA VAL A 48 -15.67 -2.85 -27.17
C VAL A 48 -16.64 -3.92 -27.65
N ALA A 49 -17.71 -3.56 -28.36
CA ALA A 49 -18.64 -4.52 -28.93
C ALA A 49 -17.97 -5.43 -29.99
N VAL A 50 -17.08 -4.86 -30.81
CA VAL A 50 -16.30 -5.66 -31.77
C VAL A 50 -15.32 -6.60 -31.05
N ALA A 51 -14.68 -6.14 -29.97
CA ALA A 51 -13.82 -7.01 -29.15
C ALA A 51 -14.62 -8.19 -28.58
N ALA A 52 -15.87 -7.97 -28.16
CA ALA A 52 -16.70 -9.01 -27.54
C ALA A 52 -17.00 -10.16 -28.52
N VAL A 53 -17.33 -9.84 -29.77
CA VAL A 53 -17.57 -10.87 -30.80
C VAL A 53 -16.29 -11.50 -31.33
N SER A 54 -15.14 -10.84 -31.15
CA SER A 54 -13.82 -11.31 -31.61
C SER A 54 -13.06 -12.11 -30.55
N GLY A 55 -13.61 -12.29 -29.34
CA GLY A 55 -12.95 -12.99 -28.22
C GLY A 55 -11.89 -12.17 -27.50
N GLY A 56 -11.93 -10.83 -27.61
CA GLY A 56 -10.98 -9.89 -27.03
C GLY A 56 -10.22 -9.08 -28.07
N GLY A 57 -9.10 -8.48 -27.68
CA GLY A 57 -8.22 -7.72 -28.57
C GLY A 57 -7.66 -6.45 -27.94
N THR A 58 -6.84 -5.72 -28.70
CA THR A 58 -6.29 -4.44 -28.27
C THR A 58 -7.07 -3.28 -28.90
N ILE A 59 -7.69 -2.46 -28.07
CA ILE A 59 -8.32 -1.21 -28.44
C ILE A 59 -7.29 -0.09 -28.33
N ARG A 60 -7.10 0.68 -29.40
CA ARG A 60 -6.23 1.87 -29.48
C ARG A 60 -7.00 3.08 -29.96
N PHE A 61 -6.44 4.25 -29.69
CA PHE A 61 -7.06 5.53 -30.00
C PHE A 61 -6.26 6.27 -31.06
N ARG A 62 -6.96 6.74 -32.10
CA ARG A 62 -6.44 7.60 -33.15
C ARG A 62 -7.16 8.95 -33.06
N CYS A 63 -6.80 9.74 -32.06
CA CYS A 63 -7.48 10.98 -31.69
C CYS A 63 -6.67 12.25 -31.98
N GLY A 64 -5.52 12.12 -32.66
CA GLY A 64 -4.53 13.17 -32.74
C GLY A 64 -3.62 13.20 -31.51
N THR A 65 -2.82 14.26 -31.38
CA THR A 65 -1.78 14.40 -30.33
C THR A 65 -2.27 15.14 -29.09
N ASN A 66 -3.39 15.86 -29.19
CA ASN A 66 -3.93 16.63 -28.07
C ASN A 66 -4.68 15.71 -27.09
N PRO A 67 -4.61 15.97 -25.77
CA PRO A 67 -5.39 15.23 -24.79
C PRO A 67 -6.89 15.26 -25.09
N VAL A 68 -7.55 14.11 -25.03
CA VAL A 68 -8.99 13.95 -25.21
C VAL A 68 -9.58 13.33 -23.96
N THR A 69 -10.66 13.92 -23.45
CA THR A 69 -11.45 13.33 -22.37
C THR A 69 -12.70 12.71 -22.94
N ILE A 70 -12.89 11.41 -22.74
CA ILE A 70 -14.13 10.70 -23.07
C ILE A 70 -14.95 10.63 -21.80
N VAL A 71 -16.08 11.33 -21.81
CA VAL A 71 -17.03 11.31 -20.70
C VAL A 71 -17.97 10.13 -20.89
N LEU A 72 -18.00 9.23 -19.93
CA LEU A 72 -18.86 8.06 -19.91
C LEU A 72 -20.24 8.42 -19.35
N THR A 73 -21.27 8.03 -20.09
CA THR A 73 -22.69 8.11 -19.71
C THR A 73 -23.27 6.74 -19.38
N ALA A 74 -22.54 5.66 -19.67
CA ALA A 74 -22.84 4.30 -19.26
C ALA A 74 -21.58 3.58 -18.74
N ALA A 75 -21.78 2.47 -18.01
CA ALA A 75 -20.66 1.64 -17.58
C ALA A 75 -19.97 0.98 -18.78
N LEU A 76 -18.65 1.03 -18.79
CA LEU A 76 -17.79 0.35 -19.75
C LEU A 76 -17.51 -1.07 -19.25
N THR A 77 -17.90 -2.09 -20.01
CA THR A 77 -17.67 -3.50 -19.65
C THR A 77 -16.80 -4.17 -20.72
N PRO A 78 -15.46 -4.10 -20.61
CA PRO A 78 -14.57 -4.76 -21.55
C PRO A 78 -14.72 -6.29 -21.48
N PRO A 79 -14.79 -7.01 -22.61
CA PRO A 79 -14.86 -8.47 -22.62
C PRO A 79 -13.53 -9.09 -22.24
N ASN A 80 -13.52 -10.42 -22.02
CA ASN A 80 -12.29 -11.15 -21.72
C ASN A 80 -11.19 -10.91 -22.78
N ASN A 81 -9.93 -10.98 -22.36
CA ASN A 81 -8.73 -10.77 -23.18
C ASN A 81 -8.69 -9.40 -23.88
N THR A 82 -9.18 -8.35 -23.22
CA THR A 82 -9.20 -6.99 -23.79
C THR A 82 -8.11 -6.13 -23.20
N THR A 83 -7.35 -5.44 -24.06
CA THR A 83 -6.47 -4.34 -23.68
C THR A 83 -7.05 -3.02 -24.19
N ILE A 84 -7.20 -2.03 -23.32
CA ILE A 84 -7.52 -0.65 -23.70
C ILE A 84 -6.27 0.20 -23.48
N ASP A 85 -5.69 0.68 -24.58
CA ASP A 85 -4.45 1.44 -24.59
C ASP A 85 -4.73 2.89 -25.02
N GLY A 86 -4.79 3.79 -24.04
CA GLY A 86 -5.07 5.21 -24.23
C GLY A 86 -3.96 6.00 -24.94
N GLY A 87 -2.80 5.40 -25.16
CA GLY A 87 -1.65 6.06 -25.81
C GLY A 87 -1.15 7.31 -25.07
N GLY A 88 -1.54 7.52 -23.81
CA GLY A 88 -1.15 8.66 -22.99
C GLY A 88 -1.92 9.96 -23.27
N VAL A 89 -2.82 9.95 -24.25
CA VAL A 89 -3.61 11.13 -24.64
C VAL A 89 -5.08 11.02 -24.25
N ILE A 90 -5.54 9.83 -23.84
CA ILE A 90 -6.93 9.62 -23.48
C ILE A 90 -7.11 9.66 -21.97
N ALA A 91 -8.06 10.49 -21.54
CA ALA A 91 -8.61 10.46 -20.21
C ALA A 91 -10.06 9.96 -20.25
N LEU A 92 -10.45 9.17 -19.26
CA LEU A 92 -11.82 8.79 -19.00
C LEU A 92 -12.36 9.65 -17.85
N ASP A 93 -13.60 10.10 -18.02
CA ASP A 93 -14.37 10.86 -17.03
C ASP A 93 -15.81 10.34 -17.02
N ARG A 94 -16.64 10.81 -16.10
CA ARG A 94 -18.02 10.33 -15.95
C ARG A 94 -18.98 11.47 -15.59
N VAL A 95 -20.19 11.41 -16.13
CA VAL A 95 -21.33 12.19 -15.59
C VAL A 95 -21.89 11.44 -14.39
N ILE A 96 -22.13 12.11 -13.25
CA ILE A 96 -22.85 11.49 -12.13
C ILE A 96 -24.30 11.25 -12.56
N PHE A 97 -24.73 10.00 -12.67
CA PHE A 97 -26.11 9.62 -12.93
C PHE A 97 -26.60 8.60 -11.90
N GLU A 98 -27.90 8.63 -11.60
CA GLU A 98 -28.55 7.63 -10.74
C GLU A 98 -28.47 6.24 -11.39
N GLY A 99 -28.11 5.21 -10.61
CA GLY A 99 -28.25 3.80 -11.02
C GLY A 99 -26.98 2.97 -11.22
N SER A 100 -25.78 3.56 -11.30
CA SER A 100 -24.52 2.79 -11.21
C SER A 100 -23.45 3.54 -10.43
N ARG A 101 -22.78 2.85 -9.50
CA ARG A 101 -21.62 3.39 -8.77
C ARG A 101 -20.34 3.31 -9.59
N PHE A 102 -20.25 2.39 -10.55
CA PHE A 102 -19.02 2.08 -11.29
C PHE A 102 -19.09 2.55 -12.75
N SER A 103 -17.94 3.01 -13.24
CA SER A 103 -17.74 3.48 -14.63
C SER A 103 -17.10 2.42 -15.51
N VAL A 104 -16.29 1.53 -14.91
CA VAL A 104 -15.70 0.38 -15.58
C VAL A 104 -15.99 -0.87 -14.75
N PHE A 105 -16.46 -1.93 -15.40
CA PHE A 105 -16.74 -3.22 -14.77
C PHE A 105 -15.93 -4.33 -15.45
N VAL A 106 -15.08 -5.00 -14.67
CA VAL A 106 -14.31 -6.17 -15.09
C VAL A 106 -14.95 -7.39 -14.44
N ALA A 107 -15.71 -8.14 -15.23
CA ALA A 107 -16.50 -9.26 -14.74
C ALA A 107 -15.62 -10.45 -14.30
N ALA A 108 -16.18 -11.34 -13.47
CA ALA A 108 -15.54 -12.59 -13.11
C ALA A 108 -15.08 -13.39 -14.35
N HIS A 109 -13.94 -14.09 -14.22
CA HIS A 109 -13.31 -14.86 -15.30
C HIS A 109 -12.91 -14.05 -16.55
N THR A 110 -12.84 -12.72 -16.46
CA THR A 110 -12.30 -11.87 -17.52
C THR A 110 -10.92 -11.37 -17.17
N THR A 111 -10.05 -11.21 -18.18
CA THR A 111 -8.76 -10.55 -18.08
C THR A 111 -8.77 -9.27 -18.90
N VAL A 112 -8.54 -8.15 -18.23
CA VAL A 112 -8.56 -6.81 -18.83
C VAL A 112 -7.26 -6.08 -18.49
N VAL A 113 -6.69 -5.41 -19.49
CA VAL A 113 -5.55 -4.52 -19.32
C VAL A 113 -5.98 -3.09 -19.64
N LEU A 114 -5.85 -2.18 -18.69
CA LEU A 114 -6.05 -0.74 -18.88
C LEU A 114 -4.69 -0.08 -18.81
N LYS A 115 -4.25 0.58 -19.89
CA LYS A 115 -2.92 1.20 -19.91
C LYS A 115 -2.85 2.53 -20.61
N ASN A 116 -1.92 3.38 -20.18
CA ASN A 116 -1.69 4.71 -20.72
C ASN A 116 -2.96 5.58 -20.72
N LEU A 117 -3.79 5.45 -19.69
CA LEU A 117 -5.06 6.15 -19.53
C LEU A 117 -4.99 7.15 -18.37
N GLY A 118 -5.57 8.33 -18.59
CA GLY A 118 -5.96 9.23 -17.52
C GLY A 118 -7.35 8.86 -16.98
N TYR A 119 -7.58 9.08 -15.70
CA TYR A 119 -8.88 8.97 -15.05
C TYR A 119 -9.13 10.25 -14.28
N ARG A 120 -10.22 10.92 -14.61
CA ARG A 120 -10.67 12.17 -13.96
C ARG A 120 -11.69 11.85 -12.85
N ALA A 121 -12.20 12.91 -12.22
CA ALA A 121 -13.04 12.81 -11.05
C ALA A 121 -14.22 11.85 -11.24
N SER A 122 -14.53 11.07 -10.20
CA SER A 122 -15.70 10.19 -10.13
C SER A 122 -15.67 8.91 -10.97
N ILE A 123 -14.55 8.54 -11.61
CA ILE A 123 -14.40 7.18 -12.13
C ILE A 123 -14.19 6.20 -10.98
N ALA A 124 -15.11 5.26 -10.84
CA ALA A 124 -14.92 4.07 -10.02
C ALA A 124 -14.81 2.83 -10.91
N ILE A 125 -13.91 1.92 -10.56
CA ILE A 125 -13.71 0.64 -11.25
C ILE A 125 -14.13 -0.48 -10.30
N SER A 126 -14.94 -1.42 -10.78
CA SER A 126 -15.22 -2.67 -10.08
C SER A 126 -14.52 -3.81 -10.82
N ASN A 127 -13.73 -4.59 -10.08
CA ASN A 127 -12.99 -5.72 -10.59
C ASN A 127 -13.33 -7.01 -9.83
N GLU A 128 -14.03 -7.91 -10.53
CA GLU A 128 -14.32 -9.29 -10.11
C GLU A 128 -13.45 -10.30 -10.89
N GLY A 129 -12.74 -9.85 -11.92
CA GLY A 129 -11.84 -10.66 -12.76
C GLY A 129 -10.37 -10.38 -12.49
N THR A 130 -9.56 -10.43 -13.54
CA THR A 130 -8.14 -10.05 -13.53
C THR A 130 -7.97 -8.72 -14.23
N LEU A 131 -7.66 -7.67 -13.48
CA LEU A 131 -7.41 -6.33 -13.98
C LEU A 131 -5.93 -5.97 -13.86
N VAL A 132 -5.30 -5.61 -14.97
CA VAL A 132 -3.96 -5.01 -15.00
C VAL A 132 -4.08 -3.53 -15.34
N VAL A 133 -3.56 -2.68 -14.47
CA VAL A 133 -3.48 -1.22 -14.61
C VAL A 133 -2.01 -0.89 -14.84
N LYS A 134 -1.64 -0.39 -16.02
CA LYS A 134 -0.24 -0.09 -16.36
C LYS A 134 -0.06 1.33 -16.87
N ASN A 135 0.83 2.11 -16.26
CA ASN A 135 1.11 3.50 -16.65
C ASN A 135 -0.17 4.35 -16.76
N ASN A 136 -1.06 4.21 -15.78
CA ASN A 136 -2.28 5.00 -15.70
C ASN A 136 -2.13 6.12 -14.68
N ARG A 137 -2.85 7.22 -14.91
CA ARG A 137 -2.94 8.35 -13.99
C ARG A 137 -4.36 8.51 -13.49
N PHE A 138 -4.57 8.26 -12.21
CA PHE A 138 -5.82 8.51 -11.51
C PHE A 138 -5.72 9.84 -10.77
N SER A 139 -6.62 10.78 -11.10
CA SER A 139 -6.62 12.13 -10.52
C SER A 139 -8.03 12.62 -10.18
N GLY A 140 -8.19 13.14 -8.97
CA GLY A 140 -9.39 13.85 -8.52
C GLY A 140 -10.17 13.16 -7.40
N ASN A 141 -11.07 13.93 -6.78
CA ASN A 141 -11.71 13.68 -5.47
C ASN A 141 -12.76 12.54 -5.44
N GLY A 142 -12.60 11.45 -6.17
CA GLY A 142 -13.64 10.41 -6.21
C GLY A 142 -13.27 9.11 -6.88
N ILE A 143 -12.00 8.73 -6.87
CA ILE A 143 -11.58 7.49 -7.53
C ILE A 143 -11.43 6.39 -6.48
N GLY A 144 -12.19 5.32 -6.69
CA GLY A 144 -12.14 4.06 -5.95
C GLY A 144 -12.01 2.89 -6.94
N ILE A 145 -11.06 1.99 -6.73
CA ILE A 145 -11.09 0.65 -7.35
C ILE A 145 -11.59 -0.33 -6.31
N ASP A 146 -12.75 -0.94 -6.56
CA ASP A 146 -13.27 -2.03 -5.74
C ASP A 146 -12.82 -3.36 -6.36
N ASN A 147 -11.94 -4.06 -5.65
CA ASN A 147 -11.32 -5.30 -6.11
C ASN A 147 -11.75 -6.49 -5.26
N THR A 148 -12.52 -7.38 -5.85
CA THR A 148 -12.83 -8.72 -5.31
C THR A 148 -12.12 -9.84 -6.08
N GLY A 149 -11.60 -9.53 -7.28
CA GLY A 149 -10.77 -10.41 -8.09
C GLY A 149 -9.26 -10.20 -7.88
N THR A 150 -8.50 -10.24 -8.98
CA THR A 150 -7.05 -10.00 -9.02
C THR A 150 -6.76 -8.66 -9.67
N LEU A 151 -6.11 -7.76 -8.93
CA LEU A 151 -5.70 -6.44 -9.40
C LEU A 151 -4.18 -6.33 -9.38
N LYS A 152 -3.58 -6.05 -10.54
CA LYS A 152 -2.16 -5.70 -10.67
C LYS A 152 -2.04 -4.25 -11.11
N ILE A 153 -1.30 -3.46 -10.36
CA ILE A 153 -0.98 -2.06 -10.64
C ILE A 153 0.52 -1.97 -10.90
N ASP A 154 0.88 -1.34 -12.02
CA ASP A 154 2.26 -1.18 -12.46
C ASP A 154 2.48 0.23 -13.01
N GLU A 155 3.56 0.88 -12.59
CA GLU A 155 4.01 2.18 -13.12
C GLU A 155 2.91 3.27 -13.07
N SER A 156 1.97 3.18 -12.12
CA SER A 156 0.77 4.01 -12.12
C SER A 156 0.78 5.04 -11.00
N THR A 157 0.04 6.13 -11.21
CA THR A 157 -0.04 7.24 -10.26
C THR A 157 -1.48 7.43 -9.80
N PHE A 158 -1.66 7.53 -8.49
CA PHE A 158 -2.94 7.81 -7.83
C PHE A 158 -2.80 9.11 -7.03
N SER A 159 -3.60 10.12 -7.37
CA SER A 159 -3.56 11.45 -6.75
C SER A 159 -4.96 11.96 -6.41
N GLY A 160 -5.18 12.46 -5.20
CA GLY A 160 -6.50 12.96 -4.76
C GLY A 160 -7.54 11.87 -4.54
N ILE A 161 -7.12 10.61 -4.36
CA ILE A 161 -8.01 9.45 -4.21
C ILE A 161 -8.64 9.39 -2.81
N GLY A 162 -9.83 8.77 -2.70
CA GLY A 162 -10.49 8.46 -1.42
C GLY A 162 -11.61 9.41 -0.95
N ALA A 163 -11.84 10.55 -1.61
CA ALA A 163 -12.95 11.43 -1.26
C ALA A 163 -14.31 10.81 -1.68
N GLY A 164 -15.30 10.84 -0.77
CA GLY A 164 -16.69 10.43 -0.99
C GLY A 164 -17.02 8.94 -0.73
N LEU A 165 -16.16 7.99 -1.09
CA LEU A 165 -16.42 6.53 -0.98
C LEU A 165 -15.54 5.79 0.03
N GLY A 166 -14.64 6.49 0.75
CA GLY A 166 -13.94 5.94 1.92
C GLY A 166 -12.61 5.24 1.65
N SER A 167 -12.15 5.08 0.40
CA SER A 167 -10.77 4.65 0.06
C SER A 167 -10.47 4.81 -1.43
N GLY A 168 -9.19 4.94 -1.80
CA GLY A 168 -8.75 4.95 -3.21
C GLY A 168 -8.76 3.58 -3.88
N ILE A 169 -8.42 2.54 -3.13
CA ILE A 169 -8.57 1.14 -3.52
C ILE A 169 -9.17 0.40 -2.33
N ILE A 170 -10.24 -0.36 -2.57
CA ILE A 170 -10.80 -1.31 -1.63
C ILE A 170 -10.45 -2.69 -2.15
N ASN A 171 -9.67 -3.46 -1.39
CA ASN A 171 -9.23 -4.79 -1.78
C ASN A 171 -9.82 -5.85 -0.85
N SER A 172 -10.71 -6.69 -1.38
CA SER A 172 -11.17 -7.94 -0.76
C SER A 172 -10.65 -9.19 -1.49
N GLY A 173 -9.98 -9.01 -2.64
CA GLY A 173 -9.35 -10.07 -3.42
C GLY A 173 -7.82 -10.04 -3.30
N THR A 174 -7.11 -10.19 -4.43
CA THR A 174 -5.64 -10.08 -4.49
C THR A 174 -5.20 -8.77 -5.15
N LEU A 175 -4.25 -8.08 -4.53
CA LEU A 175 -3.69 -6.82 -5.00
C LEU A 175 -2.16 -6.91 -5.09
N GLU A 176 -1.60 -6.56 -6.24
CA GLU A 176 -0.16 -6.39 -6.44
C GLU A 176 0.11 -4.97 -6.95
N VAL A 177 0.90 -4.18 -6.22
CA VAL A 177 1.28 -2.81 -6.58
C VAL A 177 2.78 -2.74 -6.80
N ASN A 178 3.20 -2.36 -8.00
CA ASN A 178 4.60 -2.24 -8.39
C ASN A 178 4.91 -0.86 -8.95
N ASN A 179 6.07 -0.30 -8.57
CA ASN A 179 6.63 0.91 -9.19
C ASN A 179 5.63 2.07 -9.28
N SER A 180 4.76 2.21 -8.28
CA SER A 180 3.62 3.09 -8.35
C SER A 180 3.66 4.15 -7.25
N MET A 181 2.93 5.24 -7.48
CA MET A 181 2.88 6.38 -6.57
C MET A 181 1.46 6.66 -6.11
N PHE A 182 1.29 6.87 -4.81
CA PHE A 182 0.03 7.22 -4.16
C PHE A 182 0.24 8.47 -3.31
N PHE A 183 -0.40 9.59 -3.66
CA PHE A 183 -0.20 10.84 -2.94
C PHE A 183 -1.39 11.78 -2.98
N ASP A 184 -1.35 12.82 -2.15
CA ASP A 184 -2.45 13.79 -1.98
C ASP A 184 -3.81 13.11 -1.73
N GLY A 185 -3.80 11.89 -1.17
CA GLY A 185 -5.02 11.19 -0.79
C GLY A 185 -5.72 11.98 0.31
N ASN A 186 -6.93 12.47 0.03
CA ASN A 186 -7.89 13.00 0.98
C ASN A 186 -7.51 14.28 1.75
N SER A 187 -7.64 15.42 1.09
CA SER A 187 -7.83 16.70 1.77
C SER A 187 -9.09 16.77 2.68
N LEU A 188 -9.95 15.73 2.65
CA LEU A 188 -11.19 15.63 3.43
C LEU A 188 -11.18 14.51 4.50
N GLY A 189 -10.10 13.73 4.64
CA GLY A 189 -9.89 12.81 5.78
C GLY A 189 -10.72 11.52 5.86
N ILE A 190 -11.48 11.11 4.83
CA ILE A 190 -12.49 10.06 4.98
C ILE A 190 -11.94 8.61 4.86
N GLY A 191 -10.74 8.38 4.32
CA GLY A 191 -10.16 7.03 4.36
C GLY A 191 -8.81 6.88 3.66
N PRO A 192 -8.17 5.71 3.73
CA PRO A 192 -6.79 5.50 3.25
C PRO A 192 -6.67 5.49 1.72
N ALA A 193 -5.44 5.55 1.20
CA ALA A 193 -5.19 5.30 -0.21
C ALA A 193 -5.55 3.85 -0.60
N ILE A 194 -5.25 2.89 0.28
CA ILE A 194 -5.61 1.48 0.13
C ILE A 194 -6.26 0.98 1.43
N ASN A 195 -7.45 0.38 1.32
CA ASN A 195 -8.05 -0.42 2.38
C ASN A 195 -7.99 -1.89 1.97
N ASN A 196 -7.22 -2.68 2.72
CA ASN A 196 -6.93 -4.07 2.41
C ASN A 196 -7.62 -5.01 3.41
N ALA A 197 -8.67 -5.70 2.96
CA ALA A 197 -9.29 -6.84 3.65
C ALA A 197 -8.85 -8.19 3.06
N GLY A 198 -8.28 -8.20 1.85
CA GLY A 198 -7.76 -9.39 1.17
C GLY A 198 -6.23 -9.56 1.32
N GLU A 199 -5.59 -10.03 0.25
CA GLU A 199 -4.14 -10.14 0.15
C GLU A 199 -3.57 -9.00 -0.69
N ALA A 200 -2.55 -8.32 -0.18
CA ALA A 200 -1.87 -7.24 -0.88
C ALA A 200 -0.34 -7.35 -0.78
N ILE A 201 0.32 -7.10 -1.91
CA ILE A 201 1.77 -6.94 -2.02
C ILE A 201 2.04 -5.55 -2.62
N VAL A 202 2.87 -4.77 -1.94
CA VAL A 202 3.35 -3.48 -2.39
C VAL A 202 4.86 -3.56 -2.54
N HIS A 203 5.34 -3.37 -3.76
CA HIS A 203 6.75 -3.48 -4.12
C HIS A 203 7.24 -2.22 -4.84
N ALA A 204 8.44 -1.73 -4.50
CA ALA A 204 9.11 -0.62 -5.17
C ALA A 204 8.21 0.63 -5.36
N SER A 205 7.31 0.89 -4.40
CA SER A 205 6.26 1.91 -4.53
C SER A 205 6.39 2.99 -3.48
N THR A 206 5.84 4.17 -3.78
CA THR A 206 5.94 5.34 -2.89
C THR A 206 4.55 5.85 -2.50
N PHE A 207 4.33 5.97 -1.20
CA PHE A 207 3.13 6.54 -0.60
C PHE A 207 3.52 7.80 0.15
N PHE A 208 3.06 8.98 -0.27
CA PHE A 208 3.45 10.22 0.38
C PHE A 208 2.36 11.27 0.47
N ASP A 209 2.41 12.09 1.52
CA ASP A 209 1.46 13.19 1.75
C ASP A 209 -0.02 12.74 1.70
N ASN A 210 -0.30 11.47 2.01
CA ASN A 210 -1.67 10.96 2.13
C ASN A 210 -2.22 11.25 3.53
N ARG A 211 -3.52 11.54 3.62
CA ARG A 211 -4.22 11.76 4.88
C ARG A 211 -5.44 10.84 5.02
N ALA A 212 -5.70 10.32 6.20
CA ALA A 212 -6.88 9.52 6.50
C ALA A 212 -7.24 9.62 7.99
N GLU A 213 -8.41 9.10 8.38
CA GLU A 213 -8.71 8.85 9.79
C GLU A 213 -7.79 7.74 10.34
N GLU A 214 -7.72 6.62 9.63
CA GLU A 214 -6.84 5.49 9.98
C GLU A 214 -5.92 5.12 8.82
N GLY A 215 -4.63 4.96 9.11
CA GLY A 215 -3.66 4.47 8.15
C GLY A 215 -3.51 5.42 6.97
N GLY A 216 -2.80 6.54 7.14
CA GLY A 216 -2.80 7.66 6.18
C GLY A 216 -2.61 7.22 4.73
N ALA A 217 -1.74 6.24 4.52
CA ALA A 217 -1.59 5.53 3.25
C ALA A 217 -2.45 4.25 3.18
N ILE A 218 -2.34 3.36 4.16
CA ILE A 218 -2.94 2.03 4.10
C ILE A 218 -3.63 1.64 5.41
N PHE A 219 -4.85 1.14 5.31
CA PHE A 219 -5.50 0.40 6.39
C PHE A 219 -5.53 -1.10 6.06
N ASN A 220 -4.99 -1.95 6.95
CA ASN A 220 -4.87 -3.39 6.73
C ASN A 220 -5.68 -4.21 7.74
N TRP A 221 -6.71 -4.88 7.26
CA TRP A 221 -7.45 -5.95 7.94
C TRP A 221 -7.02 -7.36 7.52
N GLY A 222 -6.52 -7.49 6.28
CA GLY A 222 -6.10 -8.76 5.69
C GLY A 222 -4.61 -9.03 5.84
N THR A 223 -3.99 -9.55 4.77
CA THR A 223 -2.55 -9.81 4.71
C THR A 223 -1.88 -8.79 3.79
N LEU A 224 -0.86 -8.11 4.31
CA LEU A 224 -0.12 -7.09 3.58
C LEU A 224 1.39 -7.36 3.67
N THR A 225 2.04 -7.40 2.52
CA THR A 225 3.51 -7.38 2.41
C THR A 225 3.97 -6.09 1.75
N ILE A 226 4.85 -5.37 2.43
CA ILE A 226 5.53 -4.17 1.95
C ILE A 226 6.99 -4.52 1.69
N ASP A 227 7.49 -4.24 0.48
CA ASP A 227 8.82 -4.59 0.03
C ASP A 227 9.45 -3.44 -0.77
N HIS A 228 10.70 -3.07 -0.48
CA HIS A 228 11.44 -2.02 -1.22
C HIS A 228 10.66 -0.71 -1.41
N SER A 229 9.80 -0.35 -0.45
CA SER A 229 8.83 0.73 -0.62
C SER A 229 9.06 1.88 0.36
N THR A 230 8.55 3.06 0.01
CA THR A 230 8.71 4.29 0.80
C THR A 230 7.36 4.84 1.24
N PHE A 231 7.22 5.12 2.53
CA PHE A 231 6.07 5.79 3.14
C PHE A 231 6.54 7.09 3.79
N ALA A 232 6.24 8.23 3.16
CA ALA A 232 6.80 9.53 3.57
C ALA A 232 5.73 10.59 3.84
N ARG A 233 5.78 11.25 5.01
CA ARG A 233 4.88 12.39 5.34
C ARG A 233 3.39 12.07 5.22
N ASN A 234 3.01 10.81 5.44
CA ASN A 234 1.61 10.46 5.55
C ASN A 234 1.08 10.88 6.92
N GLY A 235 -0.19 11.27 6.97
CA GLY A 235 -0.87 11.74 8.15
C GLY A 235 -2.09 10.90 8.46
N ALA A 236 -2.33 10.56 9.73
CA ALA A 236 -3.59 9.98 10.13
C ALA A 236 -3.97 10.37 11.56
N GLU A 237 -5.09 9.86 12.06
CA GLU A 237 -5.35 9.92 13.49
C GLU A 237 -4.76 8.73 14.23
N CYS A 238 -4.87 7.53 13.67
CA CYS A 238 -4.09 6.36 14.08
C CYS A 238 -3.23 5.86 12.91
N GLY A 239 -1.94 5.58 13.16
CA GLY A 239 -1.06 4.98 12.15
C GLY A 239 -0.76 5.95 11.02
N GLY A 240 0.17 6.88 11.23
CA GLY A 240 0.40 8.00 10.29
C GLY A 240 0.59 7.55 8.84
N ALA A 241 1.27 6.42 8.62
CA ALA A 241 1.29 5.74 7.34
C ALA A 241 0.33 4.55 7.28
N ILE A 242 0.41 3.64 8.26
CA ILE A 242 -0.32 2.36 8.22
C ILE A 242 -1.04 2.10 9.54
N SER A 243 -2.32 1.74 9.44
CA SER A 243 -3.08 1.10 10.53
C SER A 243 -3.19 -0.39 10.21
N ASN A 244 -2.87 -1.26 11.18
CA ASN A 244 -2.84 -2.70 11.01
C ASN A 244 -3.66 -3.41 12.09
N SER A 245 -4.67 -4.15 11.64
CA SER A 245 -5.47 -5.10 12.44
C SER A 245 -5.29 -6.54 11.97
N GLY A 246 -4.72 -6.75 10.78
CA GLY A 246 -4.43 -8.07 10.20
C GLY A 246 -2.96 -8.49 10.35
N THR A 247 -2.41 -9.09 9.29
CA THR A 247 -0.99 -9.46 9.22
C THR A 247 -0.24 -8.51 8.30
N LEU A 248 0.83 -7.90 8.82
CA LEU A 248 1.69 -6.96 8.10
C LEU A 248 3.14 -7.44 8.16
N THR A 249 3.76 -7.62 6.99
CA THR A 249 5.21 -7.80 6.85
C THR A 249 5.80 -6.60 6.12
N VAL A 250 6.81 -5.97 6.70
CA VAL A 250 7.57 -4.86 6.11
C VAL A 250 9.01 -5.30 5.95
N LYS A 251 9.55 -5.19 4.74
CA LYS A 251 10.95 -5.51 4.48
C LYS A 251 11.61 -4.52 3.53
N GLN A 252 12.89 -4.24 3.75
CA GLN A 252 13.71 -3.41 2.84
C GLN A 252 13.06 -2.07 2.53
N SER A 253 12.33 -1.50 3.49
CA SER A 253 11.43 -0.37 3.27
C SER A 253 11.72 0.78 4.23
N MET A 254 11.22 1.97 3.86
CA MET A 254 11.47 3.20 4.59
C MET A 254 10.16 3.88 5.01
N PHE A 255 10.06 4.26 6.28
CA PHE A 255 8.97 5.10 6.82
C PHE A 255 9.55 6.38 7.39
N SER A 256 9.27 7.51 6.75
CA SER A 256 9.90 8.78 7.10
C SER A 256 8.90 9.92 7.33
N GLY A 257 9.02 10.62 8.45
CA GLY A 257 8.26 11.85 8.69
C GLY A 257 6.73 11.66 8.72
N ASN A 258 6.24 10.45 8.97
CA ASN A 258 4.80 10.20 9.09
C ASN A 258 4.30 10.71 10.44
N VAL A 259 3.06 11.20 10.48
CA VAL A 259 2.54 11.96 11.63
C VAL A 259 1.14 11.48 12.01
N THR A 260 0.83 11.47 13.30
CA THR A 260 -0.55 11.44 13.76
C THR A 260 -0.97 12.75 14.42
N SER A 261 -2.23 13.19 14.22
CA SER A 261 -2.76 14.43 14.78
C SER A 261 -3.64 14.24 16.02
N GLY A 262 -4.04 13.00 16.36
CA GLY A 262 -4.67 12.64 17.64
C GLY A 262 -6.04 13.25 17.96
N ALA A 263 -6.82 13.68 16.97
CA ALA A 263 -8.09 14.37 17.19
C ALA A 263 -9.27 13.45 17.59
N LEU A 264 -9.43 12.24 17.01
CA LEU A 264 -10.54 11.31 17.31
C LEU A 264 -10.04 9.93 17.77
N CYS A 265 -8.88 9.47 17.27
CA CYS A 265 -8.17 8.33 17.84
C CYS A 265 -7.53 8.76 19.17
N ALA A 266 -8.14 8.36 20.31
CA ALA A 266 -8.01 8.91 21.67
C ALA A 266 -6.60 9.25 22.24
N SER A 267 -5.51 9.06 21.52
CA SER A 267 -4.16 9.58 21.83
C SER A 267 -3.21 9.59 20.61
N GLY A 268 -3.67 9.81 19.37
CA GLY A 268 -2.80 9.98 18.19
C GLY A 268 -1.63 8.99 18.10
N ILE A 269 -1.92 7.74 17.76
CA ILE A 269 -1.09 6.58 18.13
C ILE A 269 -0.34 6.03 16.91
N GLY A 270 0.95 5.69 17.06
CA GLY A 270 1.76 5.06 16.02
C GLY A 270 2.12 6.03 14.89
N GLY A 271 3.16 6.85 15.09
CA GLY A 271 3.49 7.92 14.13
C GLY A 271 3.74 7.43 12.71
N ALA A 272 4.32 6.23 12.54
CA ALA A 272 4.36 5.53 11.26
C ALA A 272 3.30 4.43 11.20
N ILE A 273 3.35 3.49 12.15
CA ILE A 273 2.56 2.26 12.12
C ILE A 273 1.81 2.09 13.43
N PHE A 274 0.50 1.95 13.33
CA PHE A 274 -0.35 1.53 14.43
C PHE A 274 -0.69 0.05 14.24
N ASN A 275 -0.22 -0.80 15.15
CA ASN A 275 -0.60 -2.21 15.21
C ASN A 275 -1.64 -2.38 16.33
N PHE A 276 -2.91 -2.50 15.96
CA PHE A 276 -4.01 -2.57 16.92
C PHE A 276 -3.98 -3.90 17.69
N SER A 277 -4.45 -4.96 17.05
CA SER A 277 -4.44 -6.34 17.58
C SER A 277 -3.77 -7.33 16.61
N GLY A 278 -3.14 -6.81 15.56
CA GLY A 278 -2.58 -7.59 14.47
C GLY A 278 -1.19 -8.14 14.76
N THR A 279 -0.63 -8.79 13.73
CA THR A 279 0.78 -9.21 13.70
C THR A 279 1.57 -8.30 12.77
N LEU A 280 2.68 -7.78 13.25
CA LEU A 280 3.60 -6.92 12.51
C LEU A 280 5.01 -7.51 12.56
N THR A 281 5.59 -7.78 11.41
CA THR A 281 7.00 -8.16 11.27
C THR A 281 7.72 -7.10 10.43
N ILE A 282 8.82 -6.54 10.94
CA ILE A 282 9.64 -5.55 10.25
C ILE A 282 11.06 -6.06 10.17
N TYR A 283 11.68 -6.00 8.98
CA TYR A 283 13.09 -6.30 8.86
C TYR A 283 13.83 -5.61 7.73
N ASN A 284 15.15 -5.46 7.87
CA ASN A 284 15.98 -4.74 6.90
C ASN A 284 15.41 -3.36 6.55
N SER A 285 14.79 -2.67 7.51
CA SER A 285 13.98 -1.49 7.25
C SER A 285 14.35 -0.32 8.16
N GLU A 286 14.02 0.88 7.71
CA GLU A 286 14.30 2.11 8.43
C GLU A 286 13.01 2.87 8.73
N LEU A 287 12.82 3.24 10.00
CA LEU A 287 11.69 4.06 10.44
C LEU A 287 12.24 5.28 11.17
N PHE A 288 12.12 6.46 10.56
CA PHE A 288 12.71 7.66 11.16
C PHE A 288 11.90 8.95 11.03
N GLY A 289 12.12 9.86 11.97
CA GLY A 289 11.46 11.17 11.97
C GLY A 289 9.94 11.10 12.11
N ASN A 290 9.37 9.94 12.45
CA ASN A 290 7.94 9.75 12.58
C ASN A 290 7.46 10.30 13.93
N ARG A 291 6.23 10.81 13.99
CA ARG A 291 5.72 11.54 15.15
C ARG A 291 4.31 11.11 15.53
N ALA A 292 4.16 10.68 16.77
CA ALA A 292 2.87 10.43 17.39
C ALA A 292 2.41 11.70 18.14
N GLY A 293 1.57 12.53 17.49
CA GLY A 293 1.16 13.82 18.05
C GLY A 293 0.33 13.71 19.32
N GLY A 294 -0.46 12.63 19.45
CA GLY A 294 -1.24 12.36 20.67
C GLY A 294 -0.50 11.52 21.72
N GLY A 295 0.74 11.09 21.43
CA GLY A 295 1.69 10.70 22.46
C GLY A 295 2.16 9.25 22.47
N LEU A 296 1.56 8.29 21.75
CA LEU A 296 1.95 6.87 21.93
C LEU A 296 2.65 6.30 20.70
N GLY A 297 3.90 5.86 20.86
CA GLY A 297 4.65 5.14 19.83
C GLY A 297 5.07 6.03 18.66
N GLY A 298 6.15 6.78 18.80
CA GLY A 298 6.57 7.76 17.79
C GLY A 298 6.80 7.16 16.41
N ALA A 299 7.33 5.93 16.32
CA ALA A 299 7.28 5.14 15.09
C ALA A 299 6.14 4.12 15.12
N ILE A 300 6.14 3.26 16.14
CA ILE A 300 5.27 2.10 16.21
C ILE A 300 4.51 2.11 17.52
N ALA A 301 3.23 1.80 17.46
CA ALA A 301 2.43 1.50 18.64
C ALA A 301 1.77 0.13 18.50
N ASN A 302 2.09 -0.79 19.40
CA ASN A 302 1.44 -2.08 19.56
C ASN A 302 0.41 -1.97 20.69
N TRP A 303 -0.87 -1.96 20.33
CA TRP A 303 -1.90 -1.37 21.17
C TRP A 303 -2.55 -2.31 22.18
N THR A 304 -2.87 -3.54 21.77
CA THR A 304 -3.56 -4.50 22.64
C THR A 304 -2.60 -5.56 23.14
N SER A 305 -3.00 -6.24 24.22
CA SER A 305 -2.26 -7.39 24.76
C SER A 305 -2.15 -8.58 23.80
N SER A 306 -3.01 -8.64 22.77
CA SER A 306 -2.95 -9.65 21.72
C SER A 306 -2.09 -9.26 20.52
N GLY A 307 -1.71 -7.99 20.41
CA GLY A 307 -0.87 -7.49 19.32
C GLY A 307 0.56 -8.04 19.41
N THR A 308 1.13 -8.44 18.29
CA THR A 308 2.50 -8.99 18.21
C THR A 308 3.33 -8.18 17.23
N VAL A 309 4.50 -7.74 17.69
CA VAL A 309 5.49 -7.02 16.88
C VAL A 309 6.84 -7.72 16.97
N THR A 310 7.42 -8.01 15.81
CA THR A 310 8.80 -8.51 15.67
C THR A 310 9.59 -7.54 14.78
N ILE A 311 10.72 -7.06 15.26
CA ILE A 311 11.61 -6.14 14.55
C ILE A 311 13.00 -6.77 14.50
N TYR A 312 13.62 -6.87 13.32
CA TYR A 312 14.99 -7.34 13.20
C TYR A 312 15.78 -6.74 12.06
N ASP A 313 17.11 -6.73 12.14
CA ASP A 313 17.99 -6.14 11.12
C ASP A 313 17.54 -4.72 10.71
N SER A 314 17.01 -3.92 11.65
CA SER A 314 16.32 -2.67 11.34
C SER A 314 16.76 -1.52 12.24
N ALA A 315 16.54 -0.30 11.75
CA ALA A 315 16.86 0.93 12.47
C ALA A 315 15.61 1.79 12.70
N LEU A 316 15.38 2.17 13.95
CA LEU A 316 14.31 3.08 14.37
C LEU A 316 14.95 4.31 15.02
N PHE A 317 14.93 5.46 14.35
CA PHE A 317 15.65 6.63 14.85
C PHE A 317 14.96 7.98 14.66
N ASP A 318 15.29 8.93 15.53
CA ASP A 318 14.73 10.30 15.50
C ASP A 318 13.19 10.35 15.49
N ASN A 319 12.53 9.31 16.05
CA ASN A 319 11.08 9.28 16.18
C ASN A 319 10.64 9.97 17.48
N GLY A 320 9.43 10.52 17.48
CA GLY A 320 8.93 11.37 18.57
C GLY A 320 7.54 10.96 19.06
N ALA A 321 7.41 10.75 20.35
CA ALA A 321 6.15 10.61 21.07
C ALA A 321 5.87 11.89 21.88
N GLY A 322 4.80 12.62 21.53
CA GLY A 322 4.41 13.87 22.17
C GLY A 322 4.91 15.14 21.47
N ALA A 323 4.11 16.21 21.59
CA ALA A 323 4.19 17.52 20.94
C ALA A 323 3.91 17.56 19.41
N GLU A 324 3.16 18.58 18.98
CA GLU A 324 2.90 18.89 17.56
C GLU A 324 4.21 19.26 16.81
N LEU A 325 4.17 19.15 15.47
CA LEU A 325 5.28 19.44 14.55
C LEU A 325 6.09 20.69 14.95
N GLY A 326 7.33 20.47 15.41
CA GLY A 326 8.29 21.54 15.72
C GLY A 326 8.12 22.22 17.08
N GLY A 327 7.20 21.74 17.93
CA GLY A 327 7.06 22.20 19.31
C GLY A 327 8.11 21.59 20.27
N PRO A 328 8.39 22.26 21.40
CA PRO A 328 9.21 21.66 22.45
C PRO A 328 8.52 20.42 23.02
N VAL A 329 9.31 19.44 23.48
CA VAL A 329 8.81 18.30 24.24
C VAL A 329 8.18 18.83 25.53
N VAL A 330 6.86 18.92 25.56
CA VAL A 330 6.10 19.29 26.75
C VAL A 330 5.81 18.04 27.57
N ASN A 331 5.70 18.19 28.90
CA ASN A 331 5.29 17.12 29.78
C ASN A 331 3.84 16.74 29.50
N ASP A 332 3.67 15.85 28.53
CA ASP A 332 2.40 15.25 28.18
C ASP A 332 2.35 13.87 28.84
N PHE A 333 1.35 13.65 29.69
CA PHE A 333 1.17 12.40 30.43
C PHE A 333 1.08 11.16 29.51
N TYR A 334 0.60 11.37 28.28
CA TYR A 334 0.38 10.32 27.30
C TYR A 334 1.58 10.11 26.36
N ALA A 335 2.63 10.92 26.44
CA ALA A 335 3.77 10.86 25.53
C ALA A 335 4.77 9.72 25.87
N ARG A 336 4.52 8.48 25.42
CA ARG A 336 5.29 7.29 25.78
C ARG A 336 5.76 6.50 24.56
N GLY A 337 6.96 5.95 24.62
CA GLY A 337 7.52 5.11 23.56
C GLY A 337 7.95 5.96 22.36
N GLY A 338 9.07 6.68 22.47
CA GLY A 338 9.53 7.59 21.41
C GLY A 338 9.80 6.86 20.10
N ALA A 339 10.34 5.63 20.16
CA ALA A 339 10.33 4.72 19.01
C ALA A 339 9.09 3.83 19.06
N VAL A 340 8.95 3.05 20.14
CA VAL A 340 7.94 1.99 20.24
C VAL A 340 7.16 2.09 21.54
N TYR A 341 5.83 2.09 21.41
CA TYR A 341 4.92 1.78 22.50
C TYR A 341 4.45 0.33 22.39
N ASN A 342 4.47 -0.43 23.48
CA ASN A 342 4.06 -1.82 23.51
C ASN A 342 3.11 -2.14 24.67
N ALA A 343 1.92 -2.65 24.37
CA ALA A 343 1.02 -3.26 25.33
C ALA A 343 0.85 -4.79 25.12
N GLY A 344 1.41 -5.34 24.04
CA GLY A 344 1.34 -6.76 23.69
C GLY A 344 2.72 -7.43 23.72
N THR A 345 3.03 -8.24 22.72
CA THR A 345 4.35 -8.86 22.59
C THR A 345 5.23 -8.05 21.65
N LEU A 346 6.43 -7.71 22.11
CA LEU A 346 7.46 -7.06 21.31
C LEU A 346 8.77 -7.86 21.39
N THR A 347 9.26 -8.28 20.23
CA THR A 347 10.59 -8.86 20.08
C THR A 347 11.43 -7.98 19.16
N ILE A 348 12.60 -7.56 19.62
CA ILE A 348 13.58 -6.80 18.84
C ILE A 348 14.87 -7.61 18.83
N TYR A 349 15.45 -7.88 17.66
CA TYR A 349 16.77 -8.49 17.61
C TYR A 349 17.66 -7.96 16.49
N ASN A 350 18.97 -7.93 16.69
CA ASN A 350 19.94 -7.38 15.73
C ASN A 350 19.51 -6.02 15.15
N SER A 351 19.06 -5.09 16.01
CA SER A 351 18.46 -3.82 15.58
C SER A 351 18.97 -2.63 16.39
N GLU A 352 18.77 -1.43 15.84
CA GLU A 352 19.21 -0.17 16.43
C GLU A 352 18.03 0.76 16.70
N LEU A 353 17.88 1.22 17.95
CA LEU A 353 16.94 2.25 18.35
C LEU A 353 17.72 3.44 18.91
N PHE A 354 17.77 4.57 18.18
CA PHE A 354 18.54 5.73 18.64
C PHE A 354 17.94 7.11 18.35
N GLY A 355 18.26 8.11 19.17
CA GLY A 355 17.79 9.49 18.96
C GLY A 355 16.27 9.68 19.13
N ASN A 356 15.55 8.65 19.60
CA ASN A 356 14.11 8.72 19.75
C ASN A 356 13.73 9.47 21.03
N THR A 357 12.61 10.19 20.98
CA THR A 357 12.21 11.12 22.04
C THR A 357 10.78 10.87 22.51
N ALA A 358 10.57 10.83 23.83
CA ALA A 358 9.25 10.74 24.46
C ALA A 358 9.03 11.88 25.47
N GLY A 359 7.86 12.51 25.42
CA GLY A 359 7.46 13.55 26.39
C GLY A 359 7.17 13.07 27.80
N ASN A 360 7.17 11.76 28.04
CA ASN A 360 7.02 11.16 29.36
C ASN A 360 8.04 10.05 29.60
N LYS A 361 7.80 8.86 29.05
CA LYS A 361 8.55 7.63 29.42
C LYS A 361 8.90 6.78 28.22
N GLY A 362 10.01 6.06 28.30
CA GLY A 362 10.41 5.13 27.25
C GLY A 362 10.83 5.87 25.99
N GLY A 363 11.95 6.62 26.03
CA GLY A 363 12.43 7.38 24.88
C GLY A 363 12.68 6.46 23.67
N GLY A 364 13.30 5.31 23.89
CA GLY A 364 13.35 4.22 22.92
C GLY A 364 12.05 3.41 22.96
N VAL A 365 11.87 2.63 24.04
CA VAL A 365 10.75 1.70 24.19
C VAL A 365 10.00 1.96 25.48
N PHE A 366 8.67 2.01 25.40
CA PHE A 366 7.77 1.90 26.54
C PHE A 366 6.98 0.60 26.42
N SER A 367 7.02 -0.25 27.45
CA SER A 367 6.26 -1.51 27.51
C SER A 367 5.35 -1.57 28.74
N GLU A 368 4.04 -1.70 28.55
CA GLU A 368 3.03 -1.77 29.62
C GLU A 368 2.36 -3.15 29.62
N GLY A 369 2.59 -3.95 30.67
CA GLY A 369 1.93 -5.25 30.88
C GLY A 369 2.31 -6.36 29.89
N GLY A 370 2.87 -6.01 28.74
CA GLY A 370 3.31 -6.90 27.68
C GLY A 370 4.72 -7.49 27.88
N ALA A 371 5.06 -8.47 27.06
CA ALA A 371 6.39 -9.07 27.02
C ALA A 371 7.31 -8.29 26.07
N LEU A 372 8.45 -7.84 26.58
CA LEU A 372 9.52 -7.22 25.81
C LEU A 372 10.76 -8.12 25.84
N THR A 373 11.18 -8.56 24.66
CA THR A 373 12.45 -9.29 24.47
C THR A 373 13.34 -8.51 23.52
N VAL A 374 14.58 -8.22 23.93
CA VAL A 374 15.58 -7.54 23.12
C VAL A 374 16.87 -8.35 23.12
N ILE A 375 17.36 -8.71 21.92
CA ILE A 375 18.51 -9.59 21.72
C ILE A 375 19.48 -8.94 20.74
N ASP A 376 20.79 -9.02 20.96
CA ASP A 376 21.83 -8.55 20.01
C ASP A 376 21.60 -7.13 19.46
N SER A 377 21.04 -6.22 20.27
CA SER A 377 20.58 -4.91 19.78
C SER A 377 21.25 -3.74 20.49
N VAL A 378 21.09 -2.54 19.93
CA VAL A 378 21.62 -1.29 20.49
C VAL A 378 20.50 -0.29 20.70
N ILE A 379 20.32 0.18 21.93
CA ILE A 379 19.35 1.22 22.31
C ILE A 379 20.10 2.37 22.94
N THR A 380 20.32 3.45 22.19
CA THR A 380 21.22 4.55 22.60
C THR A 380 20.74 5.93 22.25
N ARG A 381 21.15 6.96 23.01
CA ARG A 381 20.82 8.38 22.75
C ARG A 381 19.33 8.65 22.65
N ASN A 382 18.51 7.83 23.28
CA ASN A 382 17.07 8.07 23.37
C ASN A 382 16.79 8.96 24.58
N THR A 383 15.75 9.79 24.47
CA THR A 383 15.39 10.80 25.47
C THR A 383 13.94 10.60 25.91
N ALA A 384 13.71 10.48 27.21
CA ALA A 384 12.42 10.64 27.85
C ALA A 384 12.45 11.89 28.74
N LEU A 385 11.32 12.55 28.95
CA LEU A 385 11.28 13.69 29.87
C LEU A 385 11.30 13.26 31.34
N VAL A 386 10.69 12.11 31.66
CA VAL A 386 10.49 11.64 33.03
C VAL A 386 11.39 10.46 33.36
N ASP A 387 11.26 9.33 32.66
CA ASP A 387 11.96 8.08 33.01
C ASP A 387 12.09 7.12 31.83
N GLY A 388 13.04 6.18 31.92
CA GLY A 388 13.31 5.17 30.91
C GLY A 388 13.68 5.80 29.59
N GLY A 389 14.78 6.56 29.56
CA GLY A 389 15.30 7.15 28.33
C GLY A 389 15.47 6.09 27.24
N GLY A 390 16.08 4.95 27.58
CA GLY A 390 16.18 3.80 26.69
C GLY A 390 14.90 2.96 26.73
N ILE A 391 14.69 2.26 27.85
CA ILE A 391 13.54 1.37 28.06
C ILE A 391 12.81 1.76 29.36
N TYR A 392 11.48 1.81 29.28
CA TYR A 392 10.60 1.82 30.45
C TYR A 392 9.68 0.61 30.39
N THR A 393 9.64 -0.21 31.45
CA THR A 393 8.63 -1.26 31.62
C THR A 393 7.77 -0.98 32.85
N CYS A 394 6.53 -1.48 32.87
CA CYS A 394 5.67 -1.40 34.04
C CYS A 394 4.59 -2.49 34.06
N CYS A 395 3.78 -2.44 35.11
CA CYS A 395 2.42 -2.97 35.07
C CYS A 395 2.36 -4.50 34.92
N GLY A 396 3.39 -5.19 35.44
CA GLY A 396 3.49 -6.65 35.46
C GLY A 396 4.03 -7.28 34.17
N GLY A 397 4.50 -6.48 33.21
CA GLY A 397 5.17 -6.97 32.01
C GLY A 397 6.54 -7.60 32.28
N THR A 398 7.07 -8.34 31.31
CA THR A 398 8.40 -8.97 31.40
C THR A 398 9.40 -8.25 30.50
N LEU A 399 10.64 -8.15 30.97
CA LEU A 399 11.78 -7.65 30.21
C LEU A 399 12.86 -8.72 30.15
N THR A 400 13.20 -9.15 28.93
CA THR A 400 14.33 -10.03 28.64
C THR A 400 15.33 -9.25 27.79
N LEU A 401 16.57 -9.12 28.29
CA LEU A 401 17.70 -8.53 27.56
C LEU A 401 18.81 -9.58 27.44
N GLU A 402 19.24 -9.85 26.22
CA GLU A 402 20.35 -10.75 25.90
C GLU A 402 21.29 -10.03 24.92
N ASP A 403 22.60 -10.01 25.19
CA ASP A 403 23.63 -9.43 24.32
C ASP A 403 23.28 -8.03 23.75
N THR A 404 22.56 -7.23 24.54
CA THR A 404 22.00 -5.94 24.14
C THR A 404 22.64 -4.79 24.90
N ALA A 405 23.03 -3.73 24.19
CA ALA A 405 23.57 -2.50 24.77
C ALA A 405 22.48 -1.43 24.91
N VAL A 406 22.04 -1.15 26.14
CA VAL A 406 21.16 -0.01 26.46
C VAL A 406 21.99 1.05 27.18
N THR A 407 22.47 2.06 26.45
CA THR A 407 23.45 3.02 27.00
C THR A 407 23.30 4.44 26.46
N GLY A 408 23.65 5.44 27.28
CA GLY A 408 23.70 6.83 26.84
C GLY A 408 22.32 7.42 26.57
N ASN A 409 21.29 6.91 27.24
CA ASN A 409 19.93 7.41 27.16
C ASN A 409 19.63 8.37 28.33
N THR A 410 18.72 9.31 28.13
CA THR A 410 18.37 10.37 29.10
C THR A 410 16.90 10.23 29.51
N PRO A 411 16.53 10.29 30.80
CA PRO A 411 17.41 10.56 31.94
C PRO A 411 18.16 9.33 32.45
N ASN A 412 17.72 8.13 32.09
CA ASN A 412 18.30 6.86 32.50
C ASN A 412 18.13 5.80 31.39
N ASP A 413 18.93 4.74 31.44
CA ASP A 413 18.94 3.71 30.39
C ASP A 413 17.73 2.79 30.47
N ILE A 414 17.45 2.26 31.66
CA ILE A 414 16.36 1.30 31.88
C ILE A 414 15.65 1.64 33.18
N VAL A 415 14.31 1.62 33.15
CA VAL A 415 13.45 1.59 34.35
C VAL A 415 12.52 0.38 34.23
N PRO A 416 12.71 -0.65 35.06
CA PRO A 416 11.93 -1.89 34.98
C PRO A 416 10.54 -1.81 35.61
#